data_AF-A0A7X6DE78-F1
#
_entry.id   AF-A0A7X6DE78-F1
#
_cell.length_a   1.000
_cell.length_b   1.000
_cell.length_c   1.000
_cell.angle_alpha   90.00
_cell.angle_beta   90.00
_cell.angle_gamma   90.00
#
_symmetry.space_group_name_H-M   'P 1'
#
loop_
_entity.id
_entity.type
_entity.pdbx_description
1 polymer ?
#
loop_
_entity_poly.entity_id
_entity_poly.type
_entity_poly.pdbx_seq_one_letter_code
_entity_poly.pdbx_strand_id
1 'polypeptide(L)'
;MSRITPLVLVLLCWSVAHPAAADPLLASIDILLQEPTELVREWEVARYISIAIVTVVVFLGAAVAVVHSLPMTISKVGAVVLGSAVTLLTGLNNAYFDFDHRQYKAMATQGRLLLAEIKVKINELSQFPPDQQDARKAIFEQIRRHKNEILALPMAFQERSVRTAGDARPAGLIATAHAQAGRPAWITKVPVDDEHLYFLGDAQGSDYFGAVKASREHALKQAREYLAGRLAAPQAGGVDSASAAKYLLESAKVESTYSSYHSKQQTIRVYTLLSVSKRLADSDLRLFGATNAQKVLPVQQQQLKDAVRSQSEYLNLKR
;
A
#
# COMPACT_ATOMS: atom_id res chain seq x y z
N MET A 1 47.77 16.16 71.29
CA MET A 1 48.48 14.97 70.80
C MET A 1 47.95 14.65 69.41
N SER A 2 48.81 14.84 68.42
CA SER A 2 48.53 14.73 66.99
C SER A 2 48.53 13.26 66.55
N ARG A 3 47.50 12.85 65.80
CA ARG A 3 47.52 11.62 64.99
C ARG A 3 47.45 12.01 63.52
N ILE A 4 48.60 11.90 62.87
CA ILE A 4 48.79 11.87 61.41
C ILE A 4 49.05 10.40 61.05
N THR A 5 48.34 9.88 60.04
CA THR A 5 48.68 8.81 59.06
C THR A 5 47.47 7.93 58.72
N PRO A 6 47.37 7.35 57.51
CA PRO A 6 47.70 7.92 56.21
C PRO A 6 46.59 7.70 55.16
N LEU A 7 46.34 8.73 54.35
CA LEU A 7 45.56 8.70 53.12
C LEU A 7 46.46 8.10 52.03
N VAL A 8 46.46 6.77 51.91
CA VAL A 8 47.28 6.02 50.94
C VAL A 8 46.37 5.16 50.08
N LEU A 9 46.43 5.42 48.77
CA LEU A 9 46.11 4.51 47.67
C LEU A 9 44.65 4.03 47.50
N VAL A 10 43.79 4.92 46.99
CA VAL A 10 42.63 4.53 46.17
C VAL A 10 42.72 5.28 44.83
N LEU A 11 43.81 5.06 44.10
CA LEU A 11 44.10 5.75 42.84
C LEU A 11 44.61 4.82 41.73
N LEU A 12 44.37 3.52 41.85
CA LEU A 12 44.65 2.51 40.82
C LEU A 12 43.44 1.58 40.72
N CYS A 13 42.94 1.41 39.50
CA CYS A 13 41.82 0.55 39.07
C CYS A 13 40.44 1.20 38.87
N TRP A 14 40.34 2.51 38.63
CA TRP A 14 39.33 3.00 37.68
C TRP A 14 39.92 2.93 36.27
N SER A 15 40.21 1.70 35.83
CA SER A 15 40.20 1.43 34.40
C SER A 15 38.74 1.51 34.02
N VAL A 16 38.26 2.73 33.71
CA VAL A 16 36.99 2.93 33.04
C VAL A 16 37.17 2.20 31.72
N ALA A 17 36.75 0.93 31.70
CA ALA A 17 36.50 0.21 30.48
C ALA A 17 35.58 1.13 29.70
N HIS A 18 36.15 1.86 28.73
CA HIS A 18 35.35 2.60 27.79
C HIS A 18 34.47 1.53 27.16
N PRO A 19 33.14 1.55 27.39
CA PRO A 19 32.28 0.60 26.74
C PRO A 19 32.62 0.73 25.26
N ALA A 20 33.10 -0.36 24.66
CA ALA A 20 33.46 -0.40 23.26
C ALA A 20 32.32 0.29 22.52
N ALA A 21 32.61 1.44 21.90
CA ALA A 21 31.59 2.37 21.44
C ALA A 21 30.56 1.57 20.64
N ALA A 22 29.34 1.48 21.18
CA ALA A 22 28.29 0.67 20.59
C ALA A 22 28.17 1.06 19.12
N ASP A 23 28.25 0.08 18.23
CA ASP A 23 28.30 0.33 16.80
C ASP A 23 27.06 1.16 16.40
N PRO A 24 27.24 2.43 15.97
CA PRO A 24 26.11 3.32 15.73
C PRO A 24 25.20 2.79 14.61
N LEU A 25 25.74 1.96 13.72
CA LEU A 25 24.97 1.32 12.66
C LEU A 25 24.05 0.23 13.21
N LEU A 26 24.48 -0.55 14.20
CA LEU A 26 23.60 -1.53 14.87
C LEU A 26 22.49 -0.82 15.66
N ALA A 27 22.80 0.27 16.37
CA ALA A 27 21.78 1.07 17.05
C ALA A 27 20.73 1.66 16.08
N SER A 28 21.15 2.07 14.88
CA SER A 28 20.22 2.57 13.85
C SER A 28 19.28 1.48 13.31
N ILE A 29 19.71 0.22 13.33
CA ILE A 29 18.90 -0.92 12.87
C ILE A 29 17.75 -1.19 13.84
N ASP A 30 17.99 -1.11 15.15
CA ASP A 30 16.92 -1.30 16.13
C ASP A 30 15.78 -0.29 15.92
N ILE A 31 16.14 0.98 15.67
CA ILE A 31 15.18 2.03 15.32
C ILE A 31 14.48 1.71 13.99
N LEU A 32 15.23 1.24 12.98
CA LEU A 32 14.70 0.89 11.67
C LEU A 32 13.64 -0.23 11.75
N LEU A 33 13.84 -1.18 12.66
CA LEU A 33 13.00 -2.38 12.82
C LEU A 33 11.84 -2.25 13.79
N GLN A 34 11.79 -1.19 14.59
CA GLN A 34 10.70 -0.95 15.51
C GLN A 34 9.35 -0.90 14.76
N GLU A 35 9.27 -0.11 13.69
CA GLU A 35 8.08 0.03 12.85
C GLU A 35 7.57 -1.29 12.24
N PRO A 36 8.37 -2.07 11.47
CA PRO A 36 7.88 -3.33 10.90
C PRO A 36 7.54 -4.38 11.96
N THR A 37 8.19 -4.36 13.12
CA THR A 37 7.87 -5.28 14.22
C THR A 37 6.51 -4.96 14.83
N GLU A 38 6.24 -3.68 15.11
CA GLU A 38 4.94 -3.23 15.61
C GLU A 38 3.82 -3.53 14.61
N LEU A 39 4.06 -3.28 13.33
CA LEU A 39 3.08 -3.53 12.28
C LEU A 39 2.74 -5.01 12.10
N VAL A 40 3.73 -5.92 12.21
CA VAL A 40 3.47 -7.38 12.26
C VAL A 40 2.67 -7.76 13.51
N ARG A 41 2.98 -7.17 14.66
CA ARG A 41 2.25 -7.38 15.92
C ARG A 41 0.79 -6.89 15.81
N GLU A 42 0.57 -5.75 15.18
CA GLU A 42 -0.77 -5.21 14.91
C GLU A 42 -1.60 -6.17 14.06
N TRP A 43 -1.03 -6.76 13.00
CA TRP A 43 -1.73 -7.76 12.19
C TRP A 43 -2.10 -9.01 12.98
N GLU A 44 -1.25 -9.44 13.90
CA GLU A 44 -1.56 -10.58 14.77
C GLU A 44 -2.71 -10.27 15.71
N VAL A 45 -2.68 -9.09 16.35
CA VAL A 45 -3.76 -8.63 17.22
C VAL A 45 -5.06 -8.48 16.43
N ALA A 46 -5.01 -7.84 15.26
CA ALA A 46 -6.16 -7.68 14.37
C ALA A 46 -6.75 -9.04 13.95
N ARG A 47 -5.91 -10.04 13.64
CA ARG A 47 -6.34 -11.41 13.39
C ARG A 47 -7.14 -11.97 14.57
N TYR A 48 -6.64 -11.88 15.79
CA TYR A 48 -7.32 -12.44 16.96
C TYR A 48 -8.65 -11.73 17.25
N ILE A 49 -8.68 -10.40 17.12
CA ILE A 49 -9.92 -9.63 17.31
C ILE A 49 -10.95 -10.01 16.24
N SER A 50 -10.55 -10.11 14.97
CA SER A 50 -11.44 -10.51 13.88
C SER A 50 -12.00 -11.92 14.10
N ILE A 51 -11.18 -12.89 14.53
CA ILE A 51 -11.65 -14.23 14.89
C ILE A 51 -12.66 -14.18 16.05
N ALA A 52 -12.40 -13.38 17.09
CA ALA A 52 -13.30 -13.24 18.22
C ALA A 52 -14.66 -12.67 17.80
N ILE A 53 -14.68 -11.63 16.97
CA ILE A 53 -15.92 -11.02 16.45
C ILE A 53 -16.72 -12.04 15.64
N VAL A 54 -16.09 -12.73 14.67
CA VAL A 54 -16.77 -13.75 13.86
C VAL A 54 -17.33 -14.87 14.72
N THR A 55 -16.58 -15.31 15.73
CA THR A 55 -17.01 -16.35 16.67
C THR A 55 -18.24 -15.90 17.47
N VAL A 56 -18.24 -14.67 17.99
CA VAL A 56 -19.39 -14.09 18.70
C VAL A 56 -20.61 -14.01 17.79
N VAL A 57 -20.45 -13.59 16.54
CA VAL A 57 -21.56 -13.54 15.56
C VAL A 57 -22.15 -14.93 15.32
N VAL A 58 -21.33 -15.97 15.20
CA VAL A 58 -21.80 -17.36 15.05
C VAL A 58 -22.61 -17.81 16.28
N PHE A 59 -22.12 -17.53 17.49
CA PHE A 59 -22.85 -17.86 18.72
C PHE A 59 -24.17 -17.09 18.86
N LEU A 60 -24.19 -15.79 18.52
CA LEU A 60 -25.41 -14.99 18.51
C LEU A 60 -26.41 -15.53 17.48
N GLY A 61 -25.96 -15.93 16.30
CA GLY A 61 -26.81 -16.57 15.27
C GLY A 61 -27.43 -17.88 15.76
N ALA A 62 -26.65 -18.74 16.43
CA ALA A 62 -27.16 -19.95 17.04
C ALA A 62 -28.18 -19.65 18.17
N ALA A 63 -27.90 -18.63 18.99
CA ALA A 63 -28.82 -18.19 20.04
C ALA A 63 -30.15 -17.69 19.46
N VAL A 64 -30.14 -16.94 18.34
CA VAL A 64 -31.37 -16.52 17.64
C VAL A 64 -32.18 -17.74 17.19
N ALA A 65 -31.53 -18.76 16.62
CA ALA A 65 -32.20 -19.98 16.20
C ALA A 65 -32.90 -20.70 17.37
N VAL A 66 -32.25 -20.75 18.54
CA VAL A 66 -32.84 -21.31 19.76
C VAL A 66 -33.99 -20.44 20.26
N VAL A 67 -33.83 -19.11 20.30
CA VAL A 67 -34.87 -18.17 20.76
C VAL A 67 -36.12 -18.27 19.87
N HIS A 68 -35.96 -18.50 18.57
CA HIS A 68 -37.09 -18.75 17.65
C HIS A 68 -37.86 -20.04 17.94
N SER A 69 -37.27 -21.00 18.66
CA SER A 69 -37.97 -22.23 19.08
C SER A 69 -38.84 -22.06 20.34
N LEU A 70 -38.75 -20.91 21.03
CA LEU A 70 -39.48 -20.61 22.26
C LEU A 70 -40.84 -19.91 21.99
N PRO A 71 -41.82 -20.01 22.91
CA PRO A 71 -43.15 -19.42 22.75
C PRO A 71 -43.15 -17.90 22.49
N MET A 72 -44.19 -17.44 21.77
CA MET A 72 -44.18 -16.24 20.91
C MET A 72 -43.86 -14.87 21.54
N THR A 73 -43.99 -14.69 22.85
CA THR A 73 -43.95 -13.33 23.45
C THR A 73 -42.54 -12.89 23.83
N ILE A 74 -41.72 -13.79 24.38
CA ILE A 74 -40.33 -13.51 24.78
C ILE A 74 -39.38 -13.61 23.58
N SER A 75 -39.71 -14.48 22.61
CA SER A 75 -38.86 -14.74 21.45
C SER A 75 -38.70 -13.54 20.52
N LYS A 76 -39.74 -12.69 20.38
CA LYS A 76 -39.70 -11.50 19.52
C LYS A 76 -38.70 -10.45 20.00
N VAL A 77 -38.73 -10.11 21.28
CA VAL A 77 -37.82 -9.08 21.84
C VAL A 77 -36.39 -9.59 21.84
N GLY A 78 -36.17 -10.85 22.24
CA GLY A 78 -34.83 -11.46 22.23
C GLY A 78 -34.22 -11.52 20.83
N ALA A 79 -35.00 -11.90 19.82
CA ALA A 79 -34.54 -11.94 18.43
C ALA A 79 -34.15 -10.55 17.89
N VAL A 80 -34.92 -9.50 18.21
CA VAL A 80 -34.60 -8.12 17.79
C VAL A 80 -33.28 -7.64 18.42
N VAL A 81 -33.09 -7.89 19.72
CA VAL A 81 -31.85 -7.48 20.41
C VAL A 81 -30.63 -8.22 19.84
N LEU A 82 -30.72 -9.54 19.69
CA LEU A 82 -29.62 -10.34 19.12
C LEU A 82 -29.33 -9.97 17.66
N GLY A 83 -30.36 -9.75 16.84
CA GLY A 83 -30.20 -9.31 15.45
C GLY A 83 -29.53 -7.93 15.34
N SER A 84 -29.89 -7.00 16.23
CA SER A 84 -29.25 -5.69 16.30
C SER A 84 -27.77 -5.78 16.70
N ALA A 85 -27.44 -6.64 17.66
CA ALA A 85 -26.05 -6.89 18.08
C ALA A 85 -25.20 -7.48 16.95
N VAL A 86 -25.72 -8.46 16.21
CA VAL A 86 -25.05 -9.03 15.03
C VAL A 86 -24.80 -7.97 13.96
N THR A 87 -25.81 -7.12 13.69
CA THR A 87 -25.69 -6.04 12.70
C THR A 87 -24.61 -5.03 13.10
N LEU A 88 -24.59 -4.62 14.37
CA LEU A 88 -23.60 -3.68 14.89
C LEU A 88 -22.18 -4.26 14.86
N LEU A 89 -22.00 -5.51 15.30
CA LEU A 89 -20.70 -6.20 15.25
C LEU A 89 -20.20 -6.37 13.82
N THR A 90 -21.09 -6.70 12.87
CA THR A 90 -20.75 -6.81 11.45
C THR A 90 -20.36 -5.46 10.87
N GLY A 91 -21.11 -4.40 11.21
CA GLY A 91 -20.80 -3.03 10.80
C GLY A 91 -19.44 -2.57 11.33
N LEU A 92 -19.16 -2.80 12.63
CA LEU A 92 -17.85 -2.51 13.22
C LEU A 92 -16.73 -3.31 12.55
N ASN A 93 -16.96 -4.60 12.28
CA ASN A 93 -15.96 -5.42 11.61
C ASN A 93 -15.61 -4.84 10.22
N ASN A 94 -16.63 -4.47 9.43
CA ASN A 94 -16.41 -3.92 8.09
C ASN A 94 -15.87 -2.47 8.10
N ALA A 95 -16.13 -1.70 9.16
CA ALA A 95 -15.67 -0.32 9.27
C ALA A 95 -14.22 -0.19 9.77
N TYR A 96 -13.78 -1.10 10.65
CA TYR A 96 -12.48 -1.03 11.30
C TYR A 96 -11.45 -2.03 10.76
N PHE A 97 -11.88 -3.09 10.07
CA PHE A 97 -10.99 -4.11 9.53
C PHE A 97 -11.07 -4.14 8.01
N ASP A 98 -9.99 -3.69 7.37
CA ASP A 98 -9.86 -3.71 5.91
C ASP A 98 -9.66 -5.13 5.35
N PHE A 99 -9.25 -6.07 6.20
CA PHE A 99 -8.86 -7.43 5.81
C PHE A 99 -9.60 -8.49 6.64
N ASP A 100 -9.79 -9.67 6.04
CA ASP A 100 -10.30 -10.85 6.76
C ASP A 100 -9.21 -11.45 7.67
N HIS A 101 -9.59 -12.06 8.79
CA HIS A 101 -8.67 -12.80 9.70
C HIS A 101 -7.67 -13.74 8.99
N ARG A 102 -8.02 -14.38 7.87
CA ARG A 102 -7.11 -15.22 7.07
C ARG A 102 -6.05 -14.39 6.37
N GLN A 103 -6.41 -13.20 5.89
CA GLN A 103 -5.47 -12.26 5.26
C GLN A 103 -4.53 -11.67 6.32
N TYR A 104 -5.05 -11.24 7.47
CA TYR A 104 -4.19 -10.85 8.60
C TYR A 104 -3.24 -11.98 9.04
N LYS A 105 -3.72 -13.22 9.10
CA LYS A 105 -2.87 -14.39 9.37
C LYS A 105 -1.75 -14.53 8.34
N ALA A 106 -2.06 -14.40 7.06
CA ALA A 106 -1.09 -14.54 5.99
C ALA A 106 -0.05 -13.40 6.04
N MET A 107 -0.49 -12.15 6.21
CA MET A 107 0.39 -10.98 6.38
C MET A 107 1.31 -11.13 7.59
N ALA A 108 0.76 -11.49 8.76
CA ALA A 108 1.56 -11.73 9.97
C ALA A 108 2.59 -12.85 9.77
N THR A 109 2.21 -13.93 9.10
CA THR A 109 3.12 -15.05 8.82
C THR A 109 4.25 -14.63 7.90
N GLN A 110 3.93 -13.95 6.79
CA GLN A 110 4.93 -13.48 5.84
C GLN A 110 5.83 -12.40 6.45
N GLY A 111 5.26 -11.47 7.22
CA GLY A 111 6.01 -10.45 7.96
C GLY A 111 6.97 -11.06 8.99
N ARG A 112 6.55 -12.11 9.71
CA ARG A 112 7.44 -12.86 10.63
C ARG A 112 8.61 -13.53 9.90
N LEU A 113 8.37 -14.11 8.72
CA LEU A 113 9.43 -14.72 7.92
C LEU A 113 10.45 -13.66 7.49
N LEU A 114 9.99 -12.52 6.97
CA LEU A 114 10.86 -11.40 6.59
C LEU A 114 11.63 -10.82 7.79
N LEU A 115 10.98 -10.69 8.97
CA LEU A 115 11.67 -10.28 10.20
C LEU A 115 12.73 -11.30 10.65
N ALA A 116 12.49 -12.60 10.46
CA ALA A 116 13.48 -13.63 10.75
C ALA A 116 14.69 -13.54 9.81
N GLU A 117 14.46 -13.32 8.50
CA GLU A 117 15.51 -13.10 7.51
C GLU A 117 16.33 -11.84 7.85
N ILE A 118 15.67 -10.74 8.21
CA ILE A 118 16.34 -9.52 8.69
C ILE A 118 17.23 -9.83 9.90
N LYS A 119 16.75 -10.58 10.90
CA LYS A 119 17.55 -10.94 12.08
C LYS A 119 18.79 -11.76 11.71
N VAL A 120 18.69 -12.67 10.74
CA VAL A 120 19.85 -13.40 10.20
C VAL A 120 20.83 -12.42 9.57
N LYS A 121 20.36 -11.45 8.77
CA LYS A 121 21.21 -10.41 8.16
C LYS A 121 21.86 -9.47 9.17
N ILE A 122 21.21 -9.17 10.28
CA ILE A 122 21.83 -8.40 11.39
C ILE A 122 22.98 -9.19 12.02
N ASN A 123 22.78 -10.49 12.24
CA ASN A 123 23.84 -11.34 12.76
C ASN A 123 25.01 -11.49 11.77
N GLU A 124 24.73 -11.59 10.46
CA GLU A 124 25.76 -11.53 9.43
C GLU A 124 26.51 -10.19 9.50
N LEU A 125 25.78 -9.07 9.60
CA LEU A 125 26.36 -7.72 9.67
C LEU A 125 27.30 -7.53 10.87
N SER A 126 26.99 -8.12 12.02
CA SER A 126 27.87 -8.07 13.20
C SER A 126 29.15 -8.88 13.07
N GLN A 127 29.23 -9.80 12.11
CA GLN A 127 30.45 -10.58 11.84
C GLN A 127 31.43 -9.82 10.95
N PHE A 128 30.97 -8.81 10.21
CA PHE A 128 31.85 -8.00 9.36
C PHE A 128 32.60 -6.97 10.20
N PRO A 129 33.94 -6.92 10.10
CA PRO A 129 34.70 -5.92 10.83
C PRO A 129 34.41 -4.50 10.30
N PRO A 130 34.60 -3.45 11.15
CA PRO A 130 34.16 -2.09 10.82
C PRO A 130 34.84 -1.45 9.60
N ASP A 131 35.98 -1.97 9.20
CA ASP A 131 36.77 -1.57 8.03
C ASP A 131 36.12 -2.00 6.70
N GLN A 132 35.30 -3.06 6.69
CA GLN A 132 34.62 -3.56 5.49
C GLN A 132 33.29 -2.82 5.21
N GLN A 133 33.36 -1.51 5.02
CA GLN A 133 32.18 -0.66 4.87
C GLN A 133 31.26 -1.05 3.70
N ASP A 134 31.81 -1.50 2.58
CA ASP A 134 31.01 -1.83 1.39
C ASP A 134 30.17 -3.11 1.59
N ALA A 135 30.74 -4.13 2.23
CA ALA A 135 30.01 -5.34 2.59
C ALA A 135 28.90 -5.04 3.60
N ARG A 136 29.20 -4.22 4.61
CA ARG A 136 28.22 -3.77 5.61
C ARG A 136 27.08 -2.96 4.99
N LYS A 137 27.38 -2.06 4.05
CA LYS A 137 26.38 -1.30 3.28
C LYS A 137 25.50 -2.22 2.43
N ALA A 138 26.08 -3.23 1.76
CA ALA A 138 25.31 -4.16 0.95
C ALA A 138 24.29 -4.96 1.78
N ILE A 139 24.68 -5.43 2.97
CA ILE A 139 23.77 -6.12 3.90
C ILE A 139 22.70 -5.17 4.44
N PHE A 140 23.09 -3.93 4.78
CA PHE A 140 22.15 -2.91 5.24
C PHE A 140 21.07 -2.61 4.19
N GLU A 141 21.45 -2.53 2.91
CA GLU A 141 20.48 -2.37 1.81
C GLU A 141 19.56 -3.58 1.66
N GLN A 142 20.05 -4.80 1.90
CA GLN A 142 19.18 -5.98 1.95
C GLN A 142 18.17 -5.88 3.10
N ILE A 143 18.60 -5.50 4.31
CA ILE A 143 17.70 -5.29 5.46
C ILE A 143 16.62 -4.27 5.09
N ARG A 144 17.00 -3.16 4.45
CA ARG A 144 16.08 -2.12 4.00
C ARG A 144 15.06 -2.65 2.97
N ARG A 145 15.48 -3.52 2.05
CA ARG A 145 14.56 -4.17 1.09
C ARG A 145 13.52 -5.03 1.78
N HIS A 146 13.94 -5.94 2.68
CA HIS A 146 13.00 -6.79 3.43
C HIS A 146 12.04 -5.94 4.29
N LYS A 147 12.53 -4.85 4.90
CA LYS A 147 11.64 -3.88 5.58
C LYS A 147 10.58 -3.32 4.63
N ASN A 148 10.99 -2.84 3.45
CA ASN A 148 10.06 -2.27 2.47
C ASN A 148 9.06 -3.32 1.96
N GLU A 149 9.47 -4.58 1.85
CA GLU A 149 8.58 -5.68 1.51
C GLU A 149 7.52 -5.91 2.59
N ILE A 150 7.89 -5.87 3.88
CA ILE A 150 6.92 -5.93 4.99
C ILE A 150 5.91 -4.79 4.86
N LEU A 151 6.38 -3.55 4.65
CA LEU A 151 5.51 -2.37 4.51
C LEU A 151 4.59 -2.46 3.27
N ALA A 152 4.98 -3.23 2.24
CA ALA A 152 4.20 -3.42 1.03
C ALA A 152 3.15 -4.54 1.13
N LEU A 153 3.17 -5.38 2.17
CA LEU A 153 2.26 -6.52 2.30
C LEU A 153 0.77 -6.13 2.25
N PRO A 154 0.28 -5.07 2.94
CA PRO A 154 -1.14 -4.71 2.89
C PRO A 154 -1.63 -4.47 1.46
N MET A 155 -0.83 -3.74 0.66
CA MET A 155 -1.16 -3.45 -0.74
C MET A 155 -1.26 -4.74 -1.57
N ALA A 156 -0.34 -5.69 -1.35
CA ALA A 156 -0.34 -6.97 -2.05
C ALA A 156 -1.57 -7.84 -1.74
N PHE A 157 -2.14 -7.73 -0.53
CA PHE A 157 -3.35 -8.45 -0.15
C PHE A 157 -4.64 -7.72 -0.56
N GLN A 158 -4.63 -6.39 -0.59
CA GLN A 158 -5.77 -5.59 -1.02
C GLN A 158 -6.09 -5.78 -2.52
N GLU A 159 -5.08 -5.96 -3.36
CA GLU A 159 -5.27 -6.31 -4.78
C GLU A 159 -5.95 -7.68 -4.98
N ARG A 160 -5.85 -8.59 -4.00
CA ARG A 160 -6.49 -9.91 -4.07
C ARG A 160 -7.94 -9.91 -3.62
N SER A 161 -8.33 -9.03 -2.69
CA SER A 161 -9.67 -9.07 -2.06
C SER A 161 -10.80 -8.51 -2.94
N VAL A 162 -10.48 -7.63 -3.90
CA VAL A 162 -11.48 -7.02 -4.81
C VAL A 162 -12.09 -8.04 -5.81
N ARG A 163 -11.53 -9.25 -5.94
CA ARG A 163 -12.03 -10.26 -6.89
C ARG A 163 -13.15 -11.17 -6.36
N THR A 164 -13.62 -11.03 -5.13
CA THR A 164 -14.43 -12.08 -4.48
C THR A 164 -15.82 -11.68 -3.96
N ALA A 165 -16.33 -10.47 -4.22
CA ALA A 165 -17.63 -10.06 -3.69
C ALA A 165 -18.84 -10.28 -4.63
N GLY A 166 -18.65 -10.72 -5.89
CA GLY A 166 -19.72 -10.82 -6.89
C GLY A 166 -20.25 -12.22 -7.22
N ASP A 167 -19.48 -13.29 -7.01
CA ASP A 167 -19.85 -14.64 -7.46
C ASP A 167 -19.99 -15.60 -6.28
N ALA A 168 -21.10 -15.46 -5.54
CA ALA A 168 -21.56 -16.51 -4.65
C ALA A 168 -22.14 -17.67 -5.49
N ARG A 169 -21.28 -18.55 -6.01
CA ARG A 169 -21.68 -19.89 -6.46
C ARG A 169 -21.41 -20.91 -5.36
N PRO A 170 -22.31 -21.89 -5.17
CA PRO A 170 -22.25 -22.81 -4.05
C PRO A 170 -21.03 -23.72 -4.16
N ALA A 171 -20.54 -24.11 -3.00
CA ALA A 171 -19.37 -24.95 -2.76
C ALA A 171 -19.26 -26.13 -3.75
N GLY A 172 -18.30 -26.04 -4.66
CA GLY A 172 -17.91 -27.12 -5.54
C GLY A 172 -16.44 -26.95 -5.87
N LEU A 173 -15.60 -27.75 -5.22
CA LEU A 173 -14.20 -28.09 -5.56
C LEU A 173 -13.34 -26.91 -6.03
N ILE A 174 -12.45 -26.46 -5.14
CA ILE A 174 -11.38 -25.51 -5.40
C ILE A 174 -10.39 -26.14 -6.39
N ALA A 175 -10.72 -26.12 -7.68
CA ALA A 175 -9.74 -26.04 -8.72
C ALA A 175 -9.22 -24.61 -8.71
N THR A 176 -7.96 -24.42 -8.31
CA THR A 176 -7.20 -23.18 -8.55
C THR A 176 -6.95 -23.02 -10.04
N ALA A 177 -8.02 -22.96 -10.84
CA ALA A 177 -7.97 -22.40 -12.17
C ALA A 177 -7.82 -20.90 -11.95
N HIS A 178 -6.60 -20.39 -12.15
CA HIS A 178 -6.38 -18.97 -12.38
C HIS A 178 -7.23 -18.55 -13.58
N ALA A 179 -8.50 -18.19 -13.33
CA ALA A 179 -9.32 -17.53 -14.32
C ALA A 179 -8.55 -16.28 -14.70
N GLN A 180 -7.98 -16.28 -15.90
CA GLN A 180 -7.40 -15.12 -16.53
C GLN A 180 -8.53 -14.10 -16.61
N ALA A 181 -8.66 -13.26 -15.58
CA ALA A 181 -9.52 -12.09 -15.64
C ALA A 181 -9.12 -11.39 -16.93
N GLY A 182 -10.06 -11.32 -17.87
CA GLY A 182 -9.81 -10.78 -19.21
C GLY A 182 -9.10 -9.44 -19.10
N ARG A 183 -8.18 -9.18 -20.02
CA ARG A 183 -7.41 -7.93 -20.05
C ARG A 183 -8.36 -6.73 -19.87
N PRO A 184 -8.22 -5.91 -18.83
CA PRO A 184 -9.12 -4.80 -18.58
C PRO A 184 -9.21 -3.83 -19.77
N ALA A 185 -10.41 -3.38 -20.09
CA ALA A 185 -10.67 -2.47 -21.21
C ALA A 185 -9.92 -1.12 -21.07
N TRP A 186 -9.66 -0.69 -19.83
CA TRP A 186 -8.94 0.56 -19.55
C TRP A 186 -7.48 0.56 -20.03
N ILE A 187 -6.89 -0.61 -20.28
CA ILE A 187 -5.53 -0.71 -20.84
C ILE A 187 -5.51 -0.26 -22.31
N THR A 188 -6.60 -0.48 -23.03
CA THR A 188 -6.74 -0.04 -24.43
C THR A 188 -7.40 1.33 -24.55
N LYS A 189 -8.30 1.68 -23.62
CA LYS A 189 -9.05 2.93 -23.64
C LYS A 189 -9.24 3.44 -22.22
N VAL A 190 -8.43 4.41 -21.84
CA VAL A 190 -8.51 5.07 -20.53
C VAL A 190 -9.93 5.62 -20.31
N PRO A 191 -10.55 5.40 -19.14
CA PRO A 191 -11.87 5.95 -18.84
C PRO A 191 -11.89 7.47 -18.97
N VAL A 192 -13.03 8.00 -19.41
CA VAL A 192 -13.28 9.44 -19.44
C VAL A 192 -14.54 9.65 -18.64
N ASP A 193 -14.45 10.40 -17.56
CA ASP A 193 -15.59 10.82 -16.74
C ASP A 193 -15.54 12.33 -16.52
N ASP A 194 -16.52 12.86 -15.80
CA ASP A 194 -16.62 14.28 -15.48
C ASP A 194 -15.86 14.66 -14.22
N GLU A 195 -15.49 13.68 -13.38
CA GLU A 195 -14.96 13.91 -12.02
C GLU A 195 -13.45 13.69 -11.89
N HIS A 196 -12.84 12.86 -12.74
CA HIS A 196 -11.46 12.43 -12.66
C HIS A 196 -10.70 12.61 -13.98
N LEU A 197 -9.40 12.78 -13.86
CA LEU A 197 -8.45 12.62 -14.94
C LEU A 197 -7.71 11.32 -14.73
N TYR A 198 -7.68 10.47 -15.75
CA TYR A 198 -7.03 9.17 -15.67
C TYR A 198 -5.75 9.14 -16.49
N PHE A 199 -4.73 8.49 -15.96
CA PHE A 199 -3.41 8.34 -16.56
C PHE A 199 -2.99 6.87 -16.53
N LEU A 200 -2.49 6.38 -17.65
CA LEU A 200 -2.11 4.97 -17.80
C LEU A 200 -0.59 4.84 -17.81
N GLY A 201 -0.07 4.33 -16.71
CA GLY A 201 1.30 3.84 -16.66
C GLY A 201 1.39 2.43 -17.21
N ASP A 202 2.49 2.15 -17.87
CA ASP A 202 2.92 0.80 -18.19
C ASP A 202 4.42 0.64 -18.01
N ALA A 203 4.85 -0.53 -17.58
CA ALA A 203 6.26 -0.90 -17.50
C ALA A 203 6.45 -2.41 -17.65
N GLN A 204 7.67 -2.81 -17.97
CA GLN A 204 8.06 -4.19 -18.14
C GLN A 204 9.35 -4.45 -17.36
N GLY A 205 9.41 -5.59 -16.67
CA GLY A 205 10.59 -5.97 -15.89
C GLY A 205 10.64 -7.48 -15.63
N SER A 206 11.81 -7.98 -15.25
CA SER A 206 11.95 -9.35 -14.74
C SER A 206 11.40 -9.51 -13.32
N ASP A 207 11.34 -8.41 -12.55
CA ASP A 207 10.78 -8.34 -11.21
C ASP A 207 9.39 -7.69 -11.22
N TYR A 208 8.42 -8.32 -10.54
CA TYR A 208 7.05 -7.82 -10.44
C TYR A 208 7.01 -6.46 -9.76
N PHE A 209 7.66 -6.32 -8.60
CA PHE A 209 7.59 -5.11 -7.79
C PHE A 209 8.27 -3.93 -8.47
N GLY A 210 9.43 -4.18 -9.10
CA GLY A 210 10.12 -3.23 -9.96
C GLY A 210 9.23 -2.77 -11.11
N ALA A 211 8.53 -3.68 -11.79
CA ALA A 211 7.60 -3.33 -12.87
C ALA A 211 6.37 -2.56 -12.37
N VAL A 212 5.80 -2.89 -11.21
CA VAL A 212 4.69 -2.11 -10.60
C VAL A 212 5.16 -0.70 -10.26
N LYS A 213 6.31 -0.56 -9.60
CA LYS A 213 6.88 0.74 -9.25
C LYS A 213 7.13 1.59 -10.49
N ALA A 214 7.79 1.02 -11.49
CA ALA A 214 8.09 1.71 -12.75
C ALA A 214 6.81 2.10 -13.51
N SER A 215 5.79 1.23 -13.54
CA SER A 215 4.49 1.52 -14.16
C SER A 215 3.80 2.69 -13.46
N ARG A 216 3.80 2.71 -12.12
CA ARG A 216 3.25 3.84 -11.35
C ARG A 216 4.01 5.14 -11.58
N GLU A 217 5.34 5.09 -11.59
CA GLU A 217 6.18 6.26 -11.89
C GLU A 217 5.93 6.79 -13.31
N HIS A 218 5.71 5.89 -14.28
CA HIS A 218 5.33 6.26 -15.64
C HIS A 218 3.95 6.95 -15.67
N ALA A 219 2.94 6.43 -14.96
CA ALA A 219 1.63 7.08 -14.84
C ALA A 219 1.73 8.49 -14.24
N LEU A 220 2.50 8.63 -13.14
CA LEU A 220 2.73 9.91 -12.48
C LEU A 220 3.47 10.90 -13.37
N LYS A 221 4.45 10.42 -14.16
CA LYS A 221 5.17 11.26 -15.12
C LYS A 221 4.24 11.80 -16.20
N GLN A 222 3.41 10.94 -16.81
CA GLN A 222 2.42 11.37 -17.80
C GLN A 222 1.43 12.38 -17.22
N ALA A 223 0.96 12.12 -15.99
CA ALA A 223 0.07 13.02 -15.29
C ALA A 223 0.71 14.40 -15.04
N ARG A 224 2.00 14.41 -14.63
CA ARG A 224 2.77 15.65 -14.42
C ARG A 224 2.93 16.44 -15.71
N GLU A 225 3.31 15.77 -16.79
CA GLU A 225 3.51 16.42 -18.10
C GLU A 225 2.20 17.00 -18.64
N TYR A 226 1.10 16.25 -18.53
CA TYR A 226 -0.23 16.72 -18.92
C TYR A 226 -0.67 17.94 -18.11
N LEU A 227 -0.54 17.89 -16.77
CA LEU A 227 -0.92 18.99 -15.90
C LEU A 227 -0.01 20.21 -16.10
N ALA A 228 1.31 20.02 -16.19
CA ALA A 228 2.24 21.11 -16.46
C ALA A 228 1.96 21.80 -17.79
N GLY A 229 1.68 21.03 -18.85
CA GLY A 229 1.29 21.59 -20.16
C GLY A 229 -0.02 22.39 -20.10
N ARG A 230 -0.98 21.95 -19.29
CA ARG A 230 -2.23 22.70 -19.03
C ARG A 230 -1.99 23.99 -18.27
N LEU A 231 -1.05 23.98 -17.34
CA LEU A 231 -0.72 25.13 -16.49
C LEU A 231 0.25 26.12 -17.13
N ALA A 232 1.02 25.69 -18.13
CA ALA A 232 1.89 26.58 -18.91
C ALA A 232 1.10 27.47 -19.89
N ALA A 233 -0.22 27.28 -20.02
CA ALA A 233 -1.05 28.11 -20.88
C ALA A 233 -0.97 29.59 -20.45
N PRO A 234 -0.91 30.56 -21.38
CA PRO A 234 -0.67 31.99 -21.10
C PRO A 234 -1.61 32.65 -20.08
N GLN A 235 -2.72 31.98 -19.74
CA GLN A 235 -3.75 32.46 -18.83
C GLN A 235 -3.45 32.14 -17.35
N ALA A 236 -2.38 31.40 -17.04
CA ALA A 236 -2.08 30.90 -15.69
C ALA A 236 -1.20 31.82 -14.81
N GLY A 237 -1.05 33.10 -15.16
CA GLY A 237 -0.57 34.12 -14.22
C GLY A 237 0.87 33.98 -13.71
N GLY A 238 1.77 33.30 -14.43
CA GLY A 238 3.19 33.18 -14.04
C GLY A 238 3.47 32.18 -12.91
N VAL A 239 2.50 31.31 -12.59
CA VAL A 239 2.68 30.21 -11.64
C VAL A 239 3.72 29.22 -12.19
N ASP A 240 4.62 28.73 -11.32
CA ASP A 240 5.50 27.60 -11.65
C ASP A 240 4.67 26.33 -11.87
N SER A 241 4.33 26.10 -13.14
CA SER A 241 3.53 24.97 -13.61
C SER A 241 4.05 23.61 -13.13
N ALA A 242 5.36 23.46 -12.93
CA ALA A 242 5.96 22.22 -12.47
C ALA A 242 5.67 21.96 -10.99
N SER A 243 5.80 22.98 -10.15
CA SER A 243 5.47 22.89 -8.72
C SER A 243 3.96 22.69 -8.50
N ALA A 244 3.12 23.43 -9.21
CA ALA A 244 1.67 23.26 -9.13
C ALA A 244 1.25 21.84 -9.57
N ALA A 245 1.78 21.33 -10.69
CA ALA A 245 1.51 19.96 -11.13
C ALA A 245 1.98 18.92 -10.09
N LYS A 246 3.09 19.16 -9.38
CA LYS A 246 3.55 18.27 -8.31
C LYS A 246 2.55 18.20 -7.15
N TYR A 247 2.05 19.34 -6.67
CA TYR A 247 1.06 19.38 -5.59
C TYR A 247 -0.25 18.69 -5.98
N LEU A 248 -0.74 18.94 -7.20
CA LEU A 248 -1.94 18.28 -7.70
C LEU A 248 -1.85 16.75 -7.68
N LEU A 249 -0.65 16.21 -7.97
CA LEU A 249 -0.41 14.77 -7.97
C LEU A 249 -0.31 14.14 -6.59
N GLU A 250 -0.21 14.94 -5.51
CA GLU A 250 -0.30 14.39 -4.15
C GLU A 250 -1.70 13.84 -3.85
N SER A 251 -2.72 14.34 -4.55
CA SER A 251 -4.10 13.81 -4.49
C SER A 251 -4.35 12.60 -5.39
N ALA A 252 -3.36 12.17 -6.17
CA ALA A 252 -3.55 11.10 -7.15
C ALA A 252 -3.72 9.74 -6.46
N LYS A 253 -4.70 8.95 -6.94
CA LYS A 253 -5.01 7.62 -6.42
C LYS A 253 -4.75 6.55 -7.48
N VAL A 254 -4.24 5.40 -7.06
CA VAL A 254 -4.18 4.22 -7.93
C VAL A 254 -5.55 3.54 -7.91
N GLU A 255 -6.23 3.50 -9.06
CA GLU A 255 -7.55 2.88 -9.18
C GLU A 255 -7.45 1.39 -9.48
N SER A 256 -6.49 1.01 -10.33
CA SER A 256 -6.32 -0.39 -10.74
C SER A 256 -4.91 -0.68 -11.20
N THR A 257 -4.46 -1.91 -10.96
CA THR A 257 -3.22 -2.49 -11.48
C THR A 257 -3.56 -3.76 -12.23
N TYR A 258 -2.94 -3.97 -13.39
CA TYR A 258 -3.04 -5.22 -14.14
C TYR A 258 -1.66 -5.68 -14.56
N SER A 259 -1.39 -6.98 -14.44
CA SER A 259 -0.14 -7.58 -14.89
C SER A 259 -0.38 -8.73 -15.86
N SER A 260 0.55 -8.89 -16.79
CA SER A 260 0.59 -9.99 -17.73
C SER A 260 2.03 -10.50 -17.85
N TYR A 261 2.19 -11.81 -17.85
CA TYR A 261 3.51 -12.43 -18.01
C TYR A 261 3.74 -12.80 -19.48
N HIS A 262 4.83 -12.31 -20.06
CA HIS A 262 5.22 -12.67 -21.41
C HIS A 262 6.25 -13.80 -21.38
N SER A 263 5.79 -15.04 -21.59
CA SER A 263 6.62 -16.25 -21.48
C SER A 263 7.87 -16.24 -22.35
N LYS A 264 7.78 -15.78 -23.61
CA LYS A 264 8.92 -15.69 -24.53
C LYS A 264 10.04 -14.75 -24.06
N GLN A 265 9.68 -13.65 -23.39
CA GLN A 265 10.63 -12.63 -22.94
C GLN A 265 11.02 -12.84 -21.46
N GLN A 266 10.38 -13.77 -20.76
CA GLN A 266 10.51 -13.98 -19.31
C GLN A 266 10.33 -12.70 -18.49
N THR A 267 9.49 -11.78 -18.97
CA THR A 267 9.22 -10.50 -18.34
C THR A 267 7.77 -10.38 -17.93
N ILE A 268 7.53 -9.63 -16.87
CA ILE A 268 6.22 -9.21 -16.42
C ILE A 268 5.97 -7.80 -16.95
N ARG A 269 4.85 -7.61 -17.64
CA ARG A 269 4.35 -6.29 -18.03
C ARG A 269 3.24 -5.89 -17.08
N VAL A 270 3.37 -4.73 -16.46
CA VAL A 270 2.41 -4.16 -15.52
C VAL A 270 1.84 -2.88 -16.11
N TYR A 271 0.56 -2.66 -15.85
CA TYR A 271 -0.19 -1.47 -16.19
C TYR A 271 -0.81 -0.90 -14.92
N THR A 272 -0.74 0.41 -14.73
CA THR A 272 -1.28 1.11 -13.56
C THR A 272 -2.20 2.24 -14.04
N LEU A 273 -3.46 2.20 -13.63
CA LEU A 273 -4.42 3.27 -13.86
C LEU A 273 -4.41 4.22 -12.65
N LEU A 274 -3.95 5.43 -12.86
CA LEU A 274 -3.92 6.51 -11.88
C LEU A 274 -5.12 7.45 -12.14
N SER A 275 -5.83 7.86 -11.10
CA SER A 275 -6.86 8.91 -11.16
C SER A 275 -6.42 10.15 -10.39
N VAL A 276 -6.82 11.32 -10.87
CA VAL A 276 -6.66 12.62 -10.20
C VAL A 276 -8.02 13.30 -10.21
N SER A 277 -8.51 13.72 -9.04
CA SER A 277 -9.81 14.41 -8.95
C SER A 277 -9.75 15.78 -9.62
N LYS A 278 -10.64 16.05 -10.57
CA LYS A 278 -10.77 17.35 -11.22
C LYS A 278 -11.22 18.44 -10.25
N ARG A 279 -12.03 18.10 -9.25
CA ARG A 279 -12.49 19.06 -8.23
C ARG A 279 -11.35 19.51 -7.34
N LEU A 280 -10.53 18.57 -6.87
CA LEU A 280 -9.32 18.91 -6.12
C LEU A 280 -8.35 19.70 -6.99
N ALA A 281 -8.17 19.28 -8.24
CA ALA A 281 -7.34 20.03 -9.17
C ALA A 281 -7.81 21.47 -9.40
N ASP A 282 -9.11 21.69 -9.62
CA ASP A 282 -9.65 23.05 -9.78
C ASP A 282 -9.52 23.88 -8.49
N SER A 283 -9.76 23.27 -7.32
CA SER A 283 -9.60 23.94 -6.02
C SER A 283 -8.17 24.40 -5.78
N ASP A 284 -7.20 23.51 -5.99
CA ASP A 284 -5.78 23.81 -5.78
C ASP A 284 -5.28 24.85 -6.79
N LEU A 285 -5.74 24.79 -8.04
CA LEU A 285 -5.38 25.80 -9.05
C LEU A 285 -5.89 27.19 -8.71
N ARG A 286 -7.04 27.30 -8.06
CA ARG A 286 -7.53 28.59 -7.54
C ARG A 286 -6.62 29.10 -6.42
N LEU A 287 -6.10 28.23 -5.56
CA LEU A 287 -5.12 28.60 -4.52
C LEU A 287 -3.83 29.15 -5.13
N PHE A 288 -3.42 28.65 -6.30
CA PHE A 288 -2.28 29.17 -7.05
C PHE A 288 -2.61 30.42 -7.90
N GLY A 289 -3.81 31.00 -7.79
CA GLY A 289 -4.18 32.24 -8.49
C GLY A 289 -4.61 32.05 -9.95
N ALA A 290 -4.81 30.81 -10.42
CA ALA A 290 -5.31 30.51 -11.76
C ALA A 290 -6.85 30.67 -11.83
N THR A 291 -7.34 31.90 -11.69
CA THR A 291 -8.77 32.23 -11.61
C THR A 291 -9.57 31.94 -12.90
N ASN A 292 -8.90 31.67 -14.03
CA ASN A 292 -9.53 31.40 -15.33
C ASN A 292 -9.52 29.93 -15.78
N ALA A 293 -9.03 28.99 -14.94
CA ALA A 293 -8.86 27.58 -15.33
C ALA A 293 -10.16 26.87 -15.74
N GLN A 294 -11.31 27.31 -15.21
CA GLN A 294 -12.61 26.67 -15.38
C GLN A 294 -13.12 26.70 -16.85
N LYS A 295 -12.70 27.66 -17.68
CA LYS A 295 -13.09 27.74 -19.11
C LYS A 295 -12.26 26.87 -20.05
N VAL A 296 -11.10 26.35 -19.62
CA VAL A 296 -10.11 25.69 -20.50
C VAL A 296 -10.28 24.15 -20.55
N LEU A 297 -10.92 23.56 -19.53
CA LEU A 297 -11.09 22.11 -19.41
C LEU A 297 -11.94 21.45 -20.52
N PRO A 298 -13.12 21.98 -20.94
CA PRO A 298 -14.01 21.25 -21.86
C PRO A 298 -13.54 21.25 -23.33
N VAL A 299 -12.82 22.28 -23.78
CA VAL A 299 -12.49 22.45 -25.22
C VAL A 299 -11.42 21.46 -25.72
N GLN A 300 -10.50 21.04 -24.86
CA GLN A 300 -9.37 20.19 -25.26
C GLN A 300 -9.62 18.68 -25.10
N GLN A 301 -10.65 18.24 -24.36
CA GLN A 301 -11.06 16.83 -24.37
C GLN A 301 -11.53 16.39 -25.77
N GLN A 302 -12.10 17.33 -26.54
CA GLN A 302 -12.48 17.07 -27.93
C GLN A 302 -11.25 16.89 -28.83
N GLN A 303 -10.23 17.74 -28.67
CA GLN A 303 -8.97 17.63 -29.42
C GLN A 303 -8.20 16.33 -29.11
N LEU A 304 -8.24 15.86 -27.85
CA LEU A 304 -7.63 14.58 -27.47
C LEU A 304 -8.39 13.39 -28.08
N LYS A 305 -9.73 13.45 -28.15
CA LYS A 305 -10.55 12.45 -28.85
C LYS A 305 -10.19 12.39 -30.34
N ASP A 306 -9.98 13.54 -30.98
CA ASP A 306 -9.64 13.61 -32.40
C ASP A 306 -8.21 13.11 -32.69
N ALA A 307 -7.25 13.39 -31.79
CA ALA A 307 -5.88 12.90 -31.91
C ALA A 307 -5.76 11.38 -31.69
N VAL A 308 -6.52 10.82 -30.74
CA VAL A 308 -6.56 9.36 -30.53
C VAL A 308 -7.25 8.66 -31.70
N ARG A 309 -8.29 9.28 -32.28
CA ARG A 309 -8.97 8.76 -33.47
C ARG A 309 -8.02 8.66 -34.67
N SER A 310 -7.26 9.71 -34.97
CA SER A 310 -6.30 9.69 -36.09
C SER A 310 -5.20 8.65 -35.89
N GLN A 311 -4.71 8.45 -34.67
CA GLN A 311 -3.70 7.43 -34.37
C GLN A 311 -4.25 6.00 -34.55
N SER A 312 -5.51 5.77 -34.18
CA SER A 312 -6.17 4.48 -34.36
C SER A 312 -6.41 4.14 -35.85
N GLU A 313 -6.69 5.14 -36.67
CA GLU A 313 -6.82 4.98 -38.13
C GLU A 313 -5.46 4.63 -38.77
N TYR A 314 -4.38 5.27 -38.33
CA TYR A 314 -3.02 4.95 -38.79
C TYR A 314 -2.56 3.53 -38.45
N LEU A 315 -2.97 2.98 -37.31
CA LEU A 315 -2.61 1.61 -36.90
C LEU A 315 -3.42 0.54 -37.65
N ASN A 316 -4.65 0.85 -38.05
CA ASN A 316 -5.46 -0.06 -38.87
C ASN A 316 -5.01 -0.12 -40.33
N LEU A 317 -4.39 0.94 -40.85
CA LEU A 317 -3.82 0.97 -42.21
C LEU A 317 -2.49 0.19 -42.37
N LYS A 318 -1.87 -0.23 -41.27
CA LYS A 318 -0.60 -0.99 -41.27
C LYS A 318 -0.77 -2.49 -41.01
N ARG A 319 -2.00 -2.99 -40.92
CA ARG A 319 -2.32 -4.43 -40.88
C ARG A 319 -2.92 -4.85 -42.20
#